data_AF-A0A537XXB6-F1
#
_entry.id   AF-A0A537XXB6-F1
#
_cell.length_a   1.000
_cell.length_b   1.000
_cell.length_c   1.000
_cell.angle_alpha   90.00
_cell.angle_beta   90.00
_cell.angle_gamma   90.00
#
_symmetry.space_group_name_H-M   'P 1'
#
loop_
_entity.id
_entity.type
_entity.pdbx_description
1 polymer ?
#
loop_
_entity_poly.entity_id
_entity_poly.type
_entity_poly.pdbx_seq_one_letter_code
_entity_poly.pdbx_strand_id
1 'polypeptide(L)'
;MAHTDSSQGPSQGPSQAAEGALASNKSIEQATLFGTLAHLWPYIWPSDRADLKMRVVWSVVLLLIAKLATLSVPFTFKWATDALTGANTAPVQASNWKMWLVASPLIMTASYGAIRVLMAVLTQWRDGIFARVAMHAVRKLAYITFVHMHELSLRFHLERKTGGLTRVLERGRLGIEVIVR
;
A
#
# COMPACT_ATOMS: atom_id res chain seq x y z
N MET A 1 -10.85 55.91 -52.50
CA MET A 1 -9.57 56.14 -51.81
C MET A 1 -9.50 55.14 -50.67
N ALA A 2 -8.52 54.25 -50.72
CA ALA A 2 -8.32 53.14 -49.79
C ALA A 2 -8.08 53.64 -48.35
N HIS A 3 -8.39 52.81 -47.34
CA HIS A 3 -7.38 52.26 -46.44
C HIS A 3 -8.00 51.20 -45.51
N THR A 4 -7.42 50.01 -45.61
CA THR A 4 -7.44 48.89 -44.67
C THR A 4 -6.81 49.30 -43.33
N ASP A 5 -7.31 48.81 -42.20
CA ASP A 5 -6.42 48.13 -41.26
C ASP A 5 -7.16 47.13 -40.37
N SER A 6 -6.56 45.95 -40.29
CA SER A 6 -6.98 44.71 -39.68
C SER A 6 -6.13 44.49 -38.44
N SER A 7 -6.69 44.72 -37.25
CA SER A 7 -6.10 44.24 -36.01
C SER A 7 -6.74 42.91 -35.60
N GLN A 8 -6.39 41.85 -36.34
CA GLN A 8 -6.51 40.49 -35.83
C GLN A 8 -5.55 40.36 -34.65
N GLY A 9 -6.09 40.26 -33.44
CA GLY A 9 -5.33 39.85 -32.26
C GLY A 9 -4.69 38.48 -32.50
N PRO A 10 -3.50 38.21 -31.93
CA PRO A 10 -2.72 37.03 -32.26
C PRO A 10 -3.53 35.77 -31.96
N SER A 11 -3.74 34.96 -33.00
CA SER A 11 -4.26 33.60 -32.89
C SER A 11 -3.35 32.81 -31.96
N GLN A 12 -3.78 32.65 -30.70
CA GLN A 12 -3.18 31.71 -29.77
C GLN A 12 -3.37 30.31 -30.35
N GLY A 13 -2.36 29.86 -31.11
CA GLY A 13 -2.40 28.58 -31.79
C GLY A 13 -2.40 27.40 -30.81
N PRO A 14 -2.71 26.18 -31.29
CA PRO A 14 -2.69 24.93 -30.52
C PRO A 14 -1.41 24.67 -29.70
N SER A 15 -0.31 25.36 -30.04
CA SER A 15 1.01 25.24 -29.42
C SER A 15 1.05 25.71 -27.97
N GLN A 16 0.39 26.81 -27.60
CA GLN A 16 0.44 27.33 -26.22
C GLN A 16 -0.36 26.47 -25.23
N ALA A 17 -1.48 25.90 -25.69
CA ALA A 17 -2.25 24.92 -24.92
C ALA A 17 -1.49 23.61 -24.73
N ALA A 18 -0.72 23.18 -25.74
CA ALA A 18 0.15 22.01 -25.65
C ALA A 18 1.33 22.23 -24.69
N GLU A 19 1.96 23.40 -24.72
CA GLU A 19 3.04 23.77 -23.79
C GLU A 19 2.56 23.83 -22.33
N GLY A 20 1.36 24.38 -22.08
CA GLY A 20 0.75 24.38 -20.74
C GLY A 20 0.43 22.97 -20.23
N ALA A 21 -0.07 22.09 -21.10
CA ALA A 21 -0.35 20.70 -20.74
C ALA A 21 0.94 19.90 -20.46
N LEU A 22 2.00 20.12 -21.24
CA LEU A 22 3.32 19.52 -21.03
C LEU A 22 3.96 20.00 -19.72
N ALA A 23 3.86 21.30 -19.40
CA ALA A 23 4.36 21.86 -18.15
C ALA A 23 3.61 21.33 -16.91
N SER A 24 2.29 21.17 -17.00
CA SER A 24 1.48 20.57 -15.93
C SER A 24 1.76 19.08 -15.74
N ASN A 25 2.05 18.34 -16.81
CA ASN A 25 2.41 16.92 -16.69
C ASN A 25 3.77 16.77 -16.00
N LYS A 26 4.71 17.66 -16.33
CA LYS A 26 6.05 17.70 -15.72
C LYS A 26 6.00 18.04 -14.23
N SER A 27 5.08 18.92 -13.79
CA SER A 27 4.91 19.23 -12.36
C SER A 27 4.23 18.11 -11.57
N ILE A 28 3.33 17.34 -12.18
CA ILE A 28 2.76 16.11 -11.59
C ILE A 28 3.81 15.01 -11.50
N GLU A 29 4.71 14.90 -12.48
CA GLU A 29 5.84 13.96 -12.47
C GLU A 29 6.93 14.37 -11.44
N GLN A 30 7.11 15.67 -11.21
CA GLN A 30 8.01 16.22 -10.18
C GLN A 30 7.41 16.23 -8.77
N ALA A 31 6.10 16.04 -8.61
CA ALA A 31 5.48 15.74 -7.33
C ALA A 31 6.00 14.39 -6.86
N THR A 32 7.07 14.43 -6.08
CA THR A 32 7.79 13.25 -5.62
C THR A 32 6.82 12.35 -4.86
N LEU A 33 6.81 11.05 -5.15
CA LEU A 33 5.99 10.05 -4.45
C LEU A 33 6.10 10.18 -2.92
N PHE A 34 7.27 10.61 -2.45
CA PHE A 34 7.55 10.93 -1.06
C PHE A 34 6.71 12.10 -0.51
N GLY A 35 6.50 13.17 -1.28
CA GLY A 35 5.64 14.29 -0.89
C GLY A 35 4.18 13.88 -0.75
N THR A 36 3.67 13.04 -1.66
CA THR A 36 2.31 12.48 -1.56
C THR A 36 2.17 11.60 -0.32
N LEU A 37 3.18 10.76 -0.02
CA LEU A 37 3.18 9.93 1.18
C LEU A 37 3.23 10.79 2.46
N ALA A 38 4.03 11.84 2.48
CA ALA A 38 4.10 12.79 3.60
C ALA A 38 2.76 13.50 3.84
N HIS A 39 2.02 13.85 2.79
CA HIS A 39 0.68 14.43 2.91
C HIS A 39 -0.40 13.44 3.38
N LEU A 40 -0.24 12.14 3.10
CA LEU A 40 -1.15 11.09 3.58
C LEU A 40 -0.86 10.67 5.04
N TRP A 41 0.37 10.87 5.51
CA TRP A 41 0.81 10.49 6.86
C TRP A 41 -0.13 10.93 8.01
N PRO A 42 -0.63 12.19 8.06
CA PRO A 42 -1.51 12.65 9.13
C PRO A 42 -2.86 11.92 9.18
N TYR A 43 -3.29 11.32 8.06
CA TYR A 43 -4.53 10.57 7.97
C TYR A 43 -4.37 9.11 8.42
N ILE A 44 -3.17 8.54 8.27
CA ILE A 44 -2.83 7.19 8.76
C ILE A 44 -2.51 7.22 10.26
N TRP A 45 -1.84 8.27 10.74
CA TRP A 45 -1.48 8.47 12.15
C TRP A 45 -2.19 9.70 12.75
N PRO A 46 -3.51 9.66 12.99
CA PRO A 46 -4.22 10.77 13.59
C PRO A 46 -3.81 10.95 15.06
N SER A 47 -3.37 12.15 15.43
CA SER A 47 -2.94 12.49 16.80
C SER A 47 -4.06 12.33 17.84
N ASP A 48 -5.30 12.54 17.40
CA ASP A 48 -6.52 12.64 18.21
C ASP A 48 -7.10 11.28 18.65
N ARG A 49 -6.74 10.16 18.00
CA ARG A 49 -7.35 8.84 18.28
C ARG A 49 -6.31 7.79 18.65
N ALA A 50 -6.17 7.54 19.96
CA ALA A 50 -5.24 6.54 20.49
C ALA A 50 -5.52 5.09 20.03
N ASP A 51 -6.79 4.70 19.82
CA ASP A 51 -7.17 3.37 19.30
C ASP A 51 -6.56 3.10 17.91
N LEU A 52 -6.56 4.10 17.01
CA LEU A 52 -5.98 3.94 15.68
C LEU A 52 -4.45 3.79 15.73
N LYS A 53 -3.78 4.59 16.57
CA LYS A 53 -2.33 4.46 16.79
C LYS A 53 -1.97 3.05 17.28
N MET A 54 -2.72 2.55 18.26
CA MET A 54 -2.49 1.21 18.82
C MET A 54 -2.64 0.12 17.74
N ARG A 55 -3.65 0.22 16.87
CA ARG A 55 -3.85 -0.72 15.76
C ARG A 55 -2.71 -0.69 14.75
N VAL A 56 -2.21 0.49 14.39
CA VAL A 56 -1.05 0.62 13.50
C VAL A 56 0.18 -0.03 14.14
N VAL A 57 0.42 0.23 15.43
CA VAL A 57 1.51 -0.41 16.18
C VAL A 57 1.38 -1.93 16.16
N TRP A 58 0.19 -2.48 16.45
CA TRP A 58 -0.05 -3.93 16.38
C TRP A 58 0.19 -4.49 14.98
N SER A 59 -0.27 -3.81 13.92
CA SER A 59 -0.01 -4.21 12.54
C SER A 59 1.49 -4.24 12.21
N VAL A 60 2.26 -3.26 12.69
CA VAL A 60 3.73 -3.21 12.49
C VAL A 60 4.41 -4.33 13.26
N VAL A 61 4.01 -4.59 14.52
CA VAL A 61 4.56 -5.70 15.32
C VAL A 61 4.29 -7.04 14.64
N LEU A 62 3.05 -7.28 14.19
CA LEU A 62 2.67 -8.48 13.43
C LEU A 62 3.47 -8.64 12.14
N LEU A 63 3.70 -7.54 11.41
CA LEU A 63 4.54 -7.53 10.20
C LEU A 63 5.98 -7.96 10.50
N LEU A 64 6.57 -7.42 11.56
CA LEU A 64 7.92 -7.75 11.98
C LEU A 64 8.03 -9.24 12.36
N ILE A 65 7.06 -9.76 13.13
CA ILE A 65 7.01 -11.20 13.48
C ILE A 65 6.90 -12.06 12.21
N ALA A 66 6.04 -11.68 11.27
CA ALA A 66 5.89 -12.40 10.00
C ALA A 66 7.20 -12.39 9.18
N LYS A 67 7.92 -11.27 9.17
CA LYS A 67 9.24 -11.19 8.50
C LYS A 67 10.31 -11.99 9.21
N LEU A 68 10.36 -11.99 10.53
CA LEU A 68 11.27 -12.86 11.28
C LEU A 68 10.99 -14.34 11.01
N ALA A 69 9.72 -14.74 10.94
CA ALA A 69 9.34 -16.09 10.55
C ALA A 69 9.81 -16.44 9.12
N THR A 70 9.66 -15.50 8.18
CA THR A 70 10.16 -15.66 6.80
C THR A 70 11.69 -15.86 6.77
N LEU A 71 12.41 -15.05 7.54
CA LEU A 71 13.87 -15.16 7.67
C LEU A 71 14.32 -16.44 8.35
N SER A 72 13.47 -17.05 9.19
CA SER A 72 13.76 -18.31 9.89
C SER A 72 13.68 -19.54 8.98
N VAL A 73 12.91 -19.48 7.87
CA VAL A 73 12.75 -20.59 6.91
C VAL A 73 14.09 -21.18 6.41
N PRO A 74 15.05 -20.40 5.88
CA PRO A 74 16.33 -20.94 5.42
C PRO A 74 17.15 -21.59 6.54
N PHE A 75 17.07 -21.09 7.78
CA PHE A 75 17.75 -21.70 8.92
C PHE A 75 17.15 -23.06 9.29
N THR A 76 15.81 -23.18 9.28
CA THR A 76 15.13 -24.47 9.46
C THR A 76 15.56 -25.47 8.39
N PHE A 77 15.69 -25.02 7.14
CA PHE A 77 16.14 -25.87 6.02
C PHE A 77 17.61 -26.30 6.17
N LYS A 78 18.47 -25.40 6.65
CA LYS A 78 19.86 -25.70 6.98
C LYS A 78 19.94 -26.78 8.05
N TRP A 79 19.30 -26.59 9.20
CA TRP A 79 19.38 -27.55 10.31
C TRP A 79 18.82 -28.92 9.95
N ALA A 80 17.78 -28.97 9.12
CA ALA A 80 17.24 -30.23 8.67
C ALA A 80 18.19 -30.98 7.71
N THR A 81 18.89 -30.25 6.84
CA THR A 81 19.97 -30.82 6.01
C THR A 81 21.16 -31.29 6.86
N ASP A 82 21.58 -30.47 7.84
CA ASP A 82 22.66 -30.80 8.79
C ASP A 82 22.35 -32.07 9.60
N ALA A 83 21.11 -32.22 10.06
CA ALA A 83 20.65 -33.41 10.77
C ALA A 83 20.70 -34.67 9.90
N LEU A 84 20.45 -34.55 8.58
CA LEU A 84 20.48 -35.66 7.65
C LEU A 84 21.91 -36.08 7.26
N THR A 85 22.86 -35.14 7.26
CA THR A 85 24.27 -35.39 6.95
C THR A 85 25.12 -35.75 8.17
N GLY A 86 24.53 -35.76 9.38
CA GLY A 86 25.20 -36.11 10.62
C GLY A 86 26.11 -35.00 11.18
N ALA A 87 25.95 -33.75 10.71
CA ALA A 87 26.60 -32.61 11.33
C ALA A 87 25.94 -32.32 12.69
N ASN A 88 26.73 -32.27 13.78
CA ASN A 88 26.27 -32.01 15.15
C ASN A 88 25.79 -30.56 15.39
N THR A 89 25.22 -29.92 14.38
CA THR A 89 24.71 -28.54 14.42
C THR A 89 23.19 -28.47 14.59
N ALA A 90 22.50 -29.61 14.57
CA ALA A 90 21.05 -29.66 14.77
C ALA A 90 20.66 -29.69 16.28
N PRO A 91 19.54 -29.04 16.68
CA PRO A 91 19.09 -29.01 18.07
C PRO A 91 18.61 -30.38 18.62
N VAL A 92 18.39 -31.38 17.76
CA VAL A 92 17.92 -32.71 18.16
C VAL A 92 18.88 -33.75 17.59
N GLN A 93 19.51 -34.55 18.46
CA GLN A 93 20.46 -35.59 18.08
C GLN A 93 19.74 -36.92 17.85
N ALA A 94 20.20 -37.66 16.84
CA ALA A 94 19.62 -38.94 16.46
C ALA A 94 20.11 -40.07 17.39
N SER A 95 19.22 -40.58 18.27
CA SER A 95 19.46 -41.81 19.02
C SER A 95 19.37 -43.07 18.15
N ASN A 96 18.70 -43.00 16.99
CA ASN A 96 18.56 -44.10 16.03
C ASN A 96 18.54 -43.57 14.57
N TRP A 97 19.61 -43.83 13.82
CA TRP A 97 19.83 -43.28 12.48
C TRP A 97 18.76 -43.72 11.44
N LYS A 98 18.25 -44.95 11.54
CA LYS A 98 17.25 -45.49 10.60
C LYS A 98 15.90 -44.80 10.75
N MET A 99 15.51 -44.52 11.99
CA MET A 99 14.28 -43.79 12.29
C MET A 99 14.38 -42.33 11.83
N TRP A 100 15.56 -41.73 11.99
CA TRP A 100 15.84 -40.36 11.59
C TRP A 100 15.86 -40.13 10.07
N LEU A 101 16.27 -41.13 9.27
CA LEU A 101 16.19 -41.05 7.80
C LEU A 101 14.76 -40.82 7.27
N VAL A 102 13.76 -41.36 7.98
CA VAL A 102 12.34 -41.21 7.60
C VAL A 102 11.70 -40.04 8.34
N ALA A 103 11.99 -39.89 9.64
CA ALA A 103 11.40 -38.85 10.46
C ALA A 103 11.86 -37.42 10.08
N SER A 104 13.13 -37.25 9.68
CA SER A 104 13.69 -35.94 9.36
C SER A 104 12.98 -35.27 8.18
N PRO A 105 12.88 -35.89 6.98
CA PRO A 105 12.13 -35.30 5.87
C PRO A 105 10.68 -35.01 6.22
N LEU A 106 10.03 -35.90 6.98
CA LEU A 106 8.62 -35.75 7.38
C LEU A 106 8.41 -34.53 8.30
N ILE A 107 9.23 -34.40 9.34
CA ILE A 107 9.20 -33.28 10.29
C ILE A 107 9.57 -31.97 9.58
N MET A 108 10.55 -32.00 8.67
CA MET A 108 10.98 -30.86 7.88
C MET A 108 9.87 -30.36 6.95
N THR A 109 9.22 -31.26 6.21
CA THR A 109 8.08 -30.93 5.34
C THR A 109 6.91 -30.41 6.15
N ALA A 110 6.57 -31.06 7.26
CA ALA A 110 5.48 -30.61 8.15
C ALA A 110 5.78 -29.22 8.74
N SER A 111 7.01 -28.98 9.22
CA SER A 111 7.42 -27.70 9.80
C SER A 111 7.40 -26.58 8.77
N TYR A 112 7.91 -26.84 7.56
CA TYR A 112 7.85 -25.87 6.46
C TYR A 112 6.40 -25.52 6.10
N GLY A 113 5.53 -26.52 5.99
CA GLY A 113 4.09 -26.33 5.77
C GLY A 113 3.45 -25.50 6.88
N ALA A 114 3.73 -25.82 8.14
CA ALA A 114 3.23 -25.07 9.29
C ALA A 114 3.69 -23.60 9.29
N ILE A 115 4.98 -23.34 8.99
CA ILE A 115 5.51 -21.98 8.89
C ILE A 115 4.85 -21.22 7.74
N ARG A 116 4.62 -21.86 6.58
CA ARG A 116 3.90 -21.27 5.45
C ARG A 116 2.47 -20.86 5.82
N VAL A 117 1.74 -21.73 6.50
CA VAL A 117 0.38 -21.43 6.97
C VAL A 117 0.41 -20.32 8.00
N LEU A 118 1.33 -20.37 8.97
CA LEU A 118 1.48 -19.33 9.99
C LEU A 118 1.75 -17.96 9.36
N MET A 119 2.66 -17.87 8.39
CA MET A 119 2.93 -16.63 7.66
C MET A 119 1.68 -16.09 6.96
N ALA A 120 0.89 -16.96 6.32
CA ALA A 120 -0.36 -16.56 5.67
C ALA A 120 -1.39 -16.03 6.69
N VAL A 121 -1.55 -16.73 7.83
CA VAL A 121 -2.46 -16.32 8.91
C VAL A 121 -2.06 -14.97 9.50
N LEU A 122 -0.77 -14.78 9.83
CA LEU A 122 -0.27 -13.50 10.36
C LEU A 122 -0.48 -12.35 9.37
N THR A 123 -0.28 -12.61 8.08
CA THR A 123 -0.50 -11.62 7.02
C THR A 123 -1.97 -11.24 6.93
N GLN A 124 -2.88 -12.23 6.88
CA GLN A 124 -4.32 -11.98 6.82
C GLN A 124 -4.83 -11.28 8.07
N TRP A 125 -4.28 -11.60 9.24
CA TRP A 125 -4.64 -10.96 10.50
C TRP A 125 -4.18 -9.49 10.54
N ARG A 126 -2.94 -9.22 10.10
CA ARG A 126 -2.42 -7.85 9.91
C ARG A 126 -3.34 -7.04 8.99
N ASP A 127 -3.71 -7.61 7.85
CA ASP A 127 -4.56 -6.96 6.85
C ASP A 127 -5.95 -6.65 7.44
N GLY A 128 -6.52 -7.57 8.22
CA GLY A 128 -7.80 -7.37 8.92
C GLY A 128 -7.77 -6.26 9.97
N ILE A 129 -6.69 -6.16 10.74
CA ILE A 129 -6.50 -5.06 11.71
C ILE A 129 -6.35 -3.73 10.96
N PHE A 130 -5.58 -3.73 9.87
CA PHE A 130 -5.28 -2.52 9.11
C PHE A 130 -6.48 -1.98 8.33
N ALA A 131 -7.40 -2.86 7.88
CA ALA A 131 -8.60 -2.45 7.15
C ALA A 131 -9.41 -1.35 7.86
N ARG A 132 -9.46 -1.38 9.20
CA ARG A 132 -10.13 -0.35 10.00
C ARG A 132 -9.46 1.02 9.91
N VAL A 133 -8.12 1.06 9.80
CA VAL A 133 -7.33 2.28 9.62
C VAL A 133 -7.53 2.83 8.22
N ALA A 134 -7.40 1.97 7.19
CA ALA A 134 -7.64 2.35 5.80
C ALA A 134 -9.04 2.95 5.60
N MET A 135 -10.07 2.28 6.12
CA MET A 135 -11.45 2.76 6.02
C MET A 135 -11.69 4.07 6.78
N HIS A 136 -10.94 4.32 7.86
CA HIS A 136 -11.01 5.63 8.54
C HIS A 136 -10.44 6.74 7.66
N ALA A 137 -9.27 6.53 7.04
CA ALA A 137 -8.65 7.49 6.13
C ALA A 137 -9.57 7.79 4.93
N VAL A 138 -10.13 6.73 4.30
CA VAL A 138 -11.09 6.86 3.20
C VAL A 138 -12.31 7.67 3.62
N ARG A 139 -12.90 7.37 4.79
CA ARG A 139 -14.06 8.10 5.30
C ARG A 139 -13.76 9.58 5.51
N LYS A 140 -12.61 9.91 6.09
CA LYS A 140 -12.22 11.31 6.36
C LYS A 140 -11.98 12.07 5.07
N LEU A 141 -11.29 11.46 4.11
CA LEU A 141 -11.08 12.05 2.79
C LEU A 141 -12.40 12.27 2.05
N ALA A 142 -13.30 11.28 2.09
CA ALA A 142 -14.63 11.39 1.51
C ALA A 142 -15.43 12.53 2.13
N TYR A 143 -15.40 12.67 3.45
CA TYR A 143 -16.07 13.76 4.16
C TYR A 143 -15.56 15.13 3.73
N ILE A 144 -14.24 15.35 3.76
CA ILE A 144 -13.63 16.64 3.37
C ILE A 144 -13.99 16.97 1.92
N THR A 145 -13.91 15.99 1.02
CA THR A 145 -14.27 16.16 -0.39
C THR A 145 -15.74 16.50 -0.55
N PHE A 146 -16.63 15.82 0.18
CA PHE A 146 -18.07 16.06 0.12
C PHE A 146 -18.45 17.47 0.58
N VAL A 147 -17.88 17.92 1.70
CA VAL A 147 -18.09 19.28 2.24
C VAL A 147 -17.59 20.31 1.24
N HIS A 148 -16.35 20.17 0.77
CA HIS A 148 -15.78 21.11 -0.20
C HIS A 148 -16.66 21.21 -1.44
N MET A 149 -17.15 20.09 -1.97
CA MET A 149 -18.04 20.11 -3.13
C MET A 149 -19.34 20.87 -2.85
N HIS A 150 -19.97 20.71 -1.68
CA HIS A 150 -21.19 21.45 -1.33
C HIS A 150 -20.98 22.96 -1.20
N GLU A 151 -19.75 23.39 -0.88
CA GLU A 151 -19.39 24.81 -0.78
C GLU A 151 -19.13 25.47 -2.14
N LEU A 152 -19.02 24.69 -3.24
CA LEU A 152 -18.82 25.26 -4.57
C LEU A 152 -20.10 25.86 -5.16
N SER A 153 -19.91 26.87 -6.02
CA SER A 153 -21.01 27.60 -6.66
C SER A 153 -21.96 26.72 -7.49
N LEU A 154 -23.21 27.17 -7.65
CA LEU A 154 -24.22 26.48 -8.46
C LEU A 154 -23.79 26.30 -9.92
N ARG A 155 -23.04 27.26 -10.49
CA ARG A 155 -22.48 27.17 -11.85
C ARG A 155 -21.56 25.94 -11.99
N PHE A 156 -20.71 25.67 -11.00
CA PHE A 156 -19.84 24.50 -11.00
C PHE A 156 -20.64 23.18 -11.01
N HIS A 157 -21.75 23.13 -10.27
CA HIS A 157 -22.60 21.95 -10.19
C HIS A 157 -23.39 21.68 -11.49
N LEU A 158 -23.74 22.73 -12.24
CA LEU A 158 -24.45 22.60 -13.52
C LEU A 158 -23.52 22.21 -14.67
N GLU A 159 -22.24 22.61 -14.63
CA GLU A 159 -21.26 22.34 -15.69
C GLU A 159 -20.59 20.95 -15.57
N ARG A 160 -20.59 20.31 -14.39
CA ARG A 160 -19.95 19.00 -14.16
C ARG A 160 -20.93 17.87 -13.91
N LYS A 161 -20.65 16.71 -14.52
CA LYS A 161 -21.38 15.46 -14.24
C LYS A 161 -21.00 14.93 -12.85
N THR A 162 -21.98 14.80 -11.95
CA THR A 162 -21.86 14.24 -10.59
C THR A 162 -21.18 12.86 -10.55
N GLY A 163 -21.31 12.05 -11.60
CA GLY A 163 -20.64 10.74 -11.71
C GLY A 163 -19.11 10.78 -11.77
N GLY A 164 -18.51 11.91 -12.18
CA GLY A 164 -17.05 12.09 -12.18
C GLY A 164 -16.47 12.09 -10.76
N LEU A 165 -17.21 12.64 -9.79
CA LEU A 165 -16.79 12.78 -8.39
C LEU A 165 -16.79 11.44 -7.67
N THR A 166 -17.86 10.65 -7.82
CA THR A 166 -17.93 9.28 -7.29
C THR A 166 -16.75 8.44 -7.81
N ARG A 167 -16.39 8.62 -9.08
CA ARG A 167 -15.26 7.91 -9.70
C ARG A 167 -13.89 8.38 -9.18
N VAL A 168 -13.76 9.62 -8.74
CA VAL A 168 -12.54 10.12 -8.09
C VAL A 168 -12.43 9.57 -6.68
N LEU A 169 -13.54 9.50 -5.93
CA LEU A 169 -13.58 8.88 -4.61
C LEU A 169 -13.24 7.39 -4.64
N GLU A 170 -13.81 6.65 -5.60
CA GLU A 170 -13.50 5.23 -5.77
C GLU A 170 -12.02 5.01 -6.11
N ARG A 171 -11.45 5.87 -6.98
CA ARG A 171 -10.01 5.84 -7.29
C ARG A 171 -9.15 6.22 -6.09
N GLY A 172 -9.58 7.17 -5.26
CA GLY A 172 -8.90 7.54 -4.01
C GLY A 172 -8.91 6.40 -2.99
N ARG A 173 -10.03 5.70 -2.86
CA ARG A 173 -10.16 4.49 -2.03
C ARG A 173 -9.17 3.42 -2.49
N LEU A 174 -9.20 3.09 -3.79
CA LEU A 174 -8.31 2.09 -4.38
C LEU A 174 -6.83 2.49 -4.28
N GLY A 175 -6.52 3.78 -4.46
CA GLY A 175 -5.16 4.30 -4.31
C GLY A 175 -4.61 4.14 -2.89
N ILE A 176 -5.42 4.46 -1.87
CA ILE A 176 -5.05 4.24 -0.46
C ILE A 176 -4.87 2.74 -0.19
N GLU A 177 -5.74 1.89 -0.73
CA GLU A 177 -5.62 0.43 -0.58
C GLU A 177 -4.34 -0.12 -1.23
N VAL A 178 -3.98 0.35 -2.42
CA VAL A 178 -2.77 -0.08 -3.15
C VAL A 178 -1.49 0.39 -2.47
N ILE A 179 -1.42 1.64 -2.00
CA ILE A 179 -0.19 2.18 -1.39
C ILE A 179 0.15 1.46 -0.08
N VAL A 180 -0.87 0.96 0.63
CA VAL A 180 -0.70 0.49 2.00
C VAL A 180 -0.65 -1.04 2.15
N ARG A 181 -1.04 -1.78 1.11
CA ARG A 181 -1.03 -3.25 1.12
C ARG A 181 0.35 -3.84 0.86
#